data_AF-A0A822GMG7-F1
#
_entry.id   AF-A0A822GMG7-F1
#
_cell.length_a   1.000
_cell.length_b   1.000
_cell.length_c   1.000
_cell.angle_alpha   90.00
_cell.angle_beta   90.00
_cell.angle_gamma   90.00
#
_symmetry.space_group_name_H-M   'P 1'
#
loop_
_entity.id
_entity.type
_entity.pdbx_description
1 polymer ?
#
loop_
_entity_poly.entity_id
_entity_poly.type
_entity_poly.pdbx_seq_one_letter_code
_entity_poly.pdbx_strand_id
1 'polypeptide(L)' 'MILLSDSTGYQWVSFFEKESEILFGCPPEQFPYGKSKDDEDKAYQKIMSISGQEKMFLIRVKSNRYNVSLV' A
#
# COMPACT_ATOMS: atom_id res chain seq x y z
N MET A 1 0.59 -2.47 -2.53
CA MET A 1 -0.88 -2.68 -2.39
C MET A 1 -1.17 -2.97 -0.94
N ILE A 2 -2.27 -2.45 -0.38
CA ILE A 2 -2.59 -2.54 1.04
C ILE A 2 -4.03 -3.04 1.20
N LEU A 3 -4.26 -3.88 2.20
CA LEU A 3 -5.59 -4.36 2.57
C LEU A 3 -6.23 -3.36 3.52
N LEU A 4 -7.36 -2.79 3.12
CA LEU A 4 -8.20 -1.98 4.00
C LEU A 4 -9.36 -2.84 4.52
N SER A 5 -9.82 -2.54 5.72
CA SER A 5 -10.99 -3.17 6.33
C SER A 5 -11.94 -2.13 6.88
N ASP A 6 -13.23 -2.40 6.77
CA ASP A 6 -14.29 -1.66 7.45
C ASP A 6 -15.37 -2.63 7.98
N SER A 7 -16.48 -2.10 8.47
CA SER A 7 -17.60 -2.91 8.98
C SER A 7 -18.25 -3.85 7.94
N THR A 8 -17.98 -3.65 6.65
CA THR A 8 -18.61 -4.39 5.54
C THR A 8 -17.69 -5.45 4.95
N GLY A 9 -16.38 -5.37 5.18
CA GLY A 9 -15.44 -6.39 4.75
C GLY A 9 -14.04 -5.84 4.50
N TYR A 10 -13.39 -6.40 3.48
CA TYR A 10 -12.00 -6.12 3.15
C TYR A 10 -11.84 -5.78 1.67
N GLN A 11 -10.97 -4.82 1.37
CA GLN A 11 -10.67 -4.41 -0.01
C GLN A 11 -9.17 -4.15 -0.19
N TRP A 12 -8.58 -4.76 -1.21
CA TRP A 12 -7.22 -4.43 -1.65
C TRP A 12 -7.23 -3.12 -2.44
N VAL A 13 -6.36 -2.19 -2.04
CA VAL A 13 -6.21 -0.89 -2.67
C VAL A 13 -4.75 -0.65 -3.05
N SER A 14 -4.54 -0.13 -4.26
CA SER A 14 -3.24 0.32 -4.73
C SER A 14 -3.07 1.80 -4.43
N PHE A 15 -1.93 2.15 -3.85
CA PHE A 15 -1.50 3.52 -3.60
C PHE A 15 -0.41 3.87 -4.60
N PHE A 16 -0.44 5.08 -5.14
CA PHE A 16 0.66 5.63 -5.93
C PHE A 16 1.63 6.35 -4.98
N GLU A 17 2.70 6.91 -5.55
CA GLU A 17 3.83 7.50 -4.82
C GLU A 17 3.37 8.46 -3.73
N LYS A 18 2.68 9.56 -4.10
CA LYS A 18 2.23 10.60 -3.15
C LYS A 18 1.41 10.04 -1.99
N GLU A 19 0.43 9.17 -2.28
CA GLU A 19 -0.40 8.62 -1.22
C GLU A 19 0.37 7.62 -0.34
N SER A 20 1.36 6.91 -0.90
CA SER A 20 2.25 6.03 -0.15
C SER A 20 3.16 6.84 0.77
N GLU A 21 3.71 7.97 0.32
CA GLU A 21 4.52 8.86 1.16
C GLU A 21 3.75 9.40 2.35
N ILE A 22 2.50 9.82 2.13
CA ILE A 22 1.60 10.27 3.19
C ILE A 22 1.32 9.14 4.18
N LEU A 23 1.10 7.92 3.67
CA LEU A 23 0.74 6.79 4.50
C LEU A 23 1.91 6.29 5.37
N PHE A 24 3.10 6.13 4.76
CA PHE A 24 4.30 5.61 5.43
C PHE A 24 5.16 6.71 6.05
N GLY A 25 4.92 7.98 5.75
CA GLY A 25 5.68 9.12 6.28
C GLY A 25 7.11 9.19 5.77
N CYS A 26 7.42 8.62 4.60
CA CYS A 26 8.70 8.79 3.94
C CYS A 26 8.58 8.63 2.42
N PRO A 27 9.48 9.25 1.65
CA PRO A 27 9.59 9.02 0.22
C PRO A 27 9.99 7.56 -0.11
N PRO A 28 9.65 7.04 -1.30
CA PRO A 28 9.94 5.66 -1.68
C PRO A 28 11.42 5.31 -1.59
N GLU A 29 12.33 6.24 -1.90
CA GLU A 29 13.78 6.00 -1.87
C GLU A 29 14.30 5.74 -0.46
N GLN A 30 13.59 6.22 0.56
CA GLN A 30 13.92 6.06 1.97
C GLN A 30 13.17 4.89 2.61
N PHE A 31 12.27 4.23 1.87
CA PHE A 31 11.56 3.09 2.39
C PHE A 31 12.51 1.87 2.47
N PRO A 32 12.58 1.18 3.61
CA PRO A 32 13.33 -0.06 3.74
C PRO A 32 12.66 -1.17 2.93
N TYR A 33 13.32 -1.69 1.90
CA TYR A 33 12.72 -2.67 0.97
C TYR A 33 13.04 -4.13 1.31
N GLY A 34 13.65 -4.39 2.46
CA GLY A 34 14.05 -5.73 2.87
C GLY A 34 15.24 -6.28 2.08
N LYS A 35 16.19 -5.43 1.69
CA LYS A 35 17.42 -5.86 0.97
C LYS A 35 18.44 -6.58 1.88
N SER A 36 18.27 -6.46 3.19
CA SER A 36 19.06 -7.12 4.22
C SER A 36 18.15 -7.47 5.40
N LYS A 37 18.62 -8.28 6.35
CA LYS A 37 17.84 -8.64 7.55
C LYS A 37 17.46 -7.41 8.40
N ASP A 38 18.41 -6.49 8.60
CA ASP A 38 18.16 -5.23 9.32
C ASP A 38 17.16 -4.33 8.56
N ASP A 39 17.21 -4.36 7.23
CA ASP A 39 16.27 -3.63 6.38
C ASP A 39 14.87 -4.26 6.41
N GLU A 40 14.78 -5.59 6.47
CA GLU A 40 13.52 -6.32 6.61
C GLU A 40 12.83 -6.00 7.95
N ASP A 41 13.58 -5.98 9.05
CA ASP A 41 13.07 -5.61 10.37
C ASP A 41 12.51 -4.17 10.37
N LYS A 42 13.23 -3.23 9.73
CA LYS A 42 12.78 -1.84 9.58
C LYS A 42 11.53 -1.71 8.70
N ALA A 43 11.46 -2.46 7.60
CA ALA A 43 10.29 -2.54 6.74
C ALA A 43 9.08 -3.05 7.50
N TYR A 44 9.26 -4.15 8.23
CA TYR A 44 8.23 -4.72 9.07
C TYR A 44 7.73 -3.72 10.11
N GLN A 45 8.63 -3.07 10.85
CA GLN A 45 8.26 -2.04 11.84
C GLN A 45 7.42 -0.91 11.21
N LYS A 46 7.79 -0.48 10.00
CA LYS A 46 7.10 0.61 9.30
C LYS A 46 5.73 0.21 8.77
N ILE A 47 5.57 -1.04 8.31
CA ILE A 47 4.27 -1.59 7.92
C ILE A 47 3.38 -1.77 9.16
N MET A 48 3.96 -2.24 10.26
CA MET A 48 3.22 -2.44 11.50
C MET A 48 2.76 -1.13 12.15
N SER A 49 3.52 -0.04 12.00
CA SER A 49 3.15 1.26 12.59
C SER A 49 1.89 1.87 11.96
N ILE A 50 1.57 1.52 10.71
CA ILE A 50 0.36 1.97 10.02
C ILE A 50 -0.81 0.98 10.14
N SER A 51 -0.55 -0.26 10.56
CA SER A 51 -1.57 -1.29 10.71
C SER A 51 -2.51 -0.95 11.87
N GLY A 52 -3.82 -1.14 11.66
CA GLY A 52 -4.85 -0.84 12.66
C GLY A 52 -5.17 0.65 12.82
N GLN A 53 -4.60 1.54 11.99
CA GLN A 53 -4.99 2.94 11.96
C GLN A 53 -6.26 3.14 11.14
N GLU A 54 -7.24 3.85 11.69
CA GLU A 54 -8.42 4.30 10.96
C GLU A 54 -8.13 5.60 10.22
N LYS A 55 -8.46 5.65 8.93
CA LYS A 55 -8.28 6.82 8.06
C LYS A 55 -9.42 6.91 7.06
N MET A 56 -9.66 8.13 6.57
CA MET A 56 -10.57 8.38 5.46
C MET A 56 -9.83 8.28 4.13
N PHE A 57 -10.35 7.46 3.21
CA PHE A 57 -9.76 7.28 1.88
C PHE A 57 -10.77 7.65 0.80
N LEU A 58 -10.32 8.38 -0.23
CA LEU A 58 -11.07 8.55 -1.48
C LEU A 58 -10.61 7.48 -2.47
N ILE A 59 -11.43 6.45 -2.69
CA ILE A 59 -11.09 5.29 -3.52
C ILE A 59 -11.72 5.43 -4.91
N ARG A 60 -10.91 5.26 -5.96
CA ARG A 60 -11.38 5.17 -7.35
C ARG A 60 -11.34 3.72 -7.83
N VAL A 61 -12.46 3.22 -8.34
CA VAL A 61 -12.57 1.86 -8.90
C VAL A 61 -12.45 1.91 -10.42
N LYS A 62 -11.66 1.01 -11.00
CA LYS A 62 -11.51 0.82 -12.46
C LYS A 62 -11.43 -0.67 -12.79
N SER A 63 -12.07 -1.09 -13.87
CA SER A 63 -11.89 -2.43 -14.43
C SER A 63 -10.64 -2.45 -15.31
N ASN A 64 -9.59 -3.13 -14.88
CA ASN A 64 -8.40 -3.32 -15.71
C ASN A 64 -8.60 -4.53 -16.62
N ARG A 65 -8.42 -4.36 -17.94
CA ARG A 65 -8.37 -5.46 -18.91
C ARG A 65 -6.94 -5.60 -19.41
N TYR A 66 -6.25 -6.64 -18.97
CA TYR A 66 -4.94 -7.02 -19.49
C TYR A 66 -5.12 -8.14 -20.53
N ASN A 67 -4.25 -8.20 -21.55
CA ASN A 67 -4.32 -9.16 -22.66
C ASN A 67 -5.58 -9.05 -23.53
N VAL A 68 -5.90 -7.84 -24.00
CA VAL A 68 -6.81 -7.70 -25.14
C VAL A 68 -6.03 -8.17 -26.37
N SER A 69 -6.14 -9.45 -26.72
CA SER A 69 -5.71 -9.93 -28.03
C SER A 69 -6.45 -9.10 -29.06
N LEU A 70 -5.71 -8.26 -29.80
CA LEU A 70 -6.21 -7.64 -31.01
C LEU A 70 -6.49 -8.79 -31.98
N VAL A 71 -7.77 -9.16 -32.08
CA VAL A 71 -8.30 -9.96 -33.19
C VAL A 71 -8.46 -9.01 -34.37
#